data_AF-A0ABD3ELN3-F1
#
_entry.id   AF-A0ABD3ELN3-F1
#
_cell.length_a   1.000
_cell.length_b   1.000
_cell.length_c   1.000
_cell.angle_alpha   90.00
_cell.angle_beta   90.00
_cell.angle_gamma   90.00
#
_symmetry.space_group_name_H-M   'P 1'
#
loop_
_entity.id
_entity.type
_entity.pdbx_description
1 polymer ?
#
loop_
_entity_poly.entity_id
_entity_poly.type
_entity_poly.pdbx_seq_one_letter_code
_entity_poly.pdbx_strand_id
1 'polypeptide(L)'
;MSSLAPVVAADVEMETREASPAHFLVKIDPFSLLHKRGIDKLETTEFKSGAYKWRLVIYPNGHGTGKEGEGYVSVYLAMADKASLPSNWEVNATFSVCLFNHISDNYCCSLGRARRFSELNPERGFMKFMSKKTLTDPSNGYVVDDKCIFGAEVYVNENKAITQCLSVKNVYPEPYKQEFMISNFSTLKVKWISDEFTVGGHKWIIDVHYNGSGKETGRSLSIFLRNNVVSNNCASSERVRPCYTIRLKNQLHDRGHRQMTISDRWFSASKSEDWGW
;
A
#
# COMPACT_ATOMS: atom_id res chain seq x y z
N MET A 1 -3.05 26.47 -30.10
CA MET A 1 -2.65 25.21 -30.77
C MET A 1 -1.41 24.71 -30.06
N SER A 2 -1.56 23.82 -29.08
CA SER A 2 -0.42 23.22 -28.37
C SER A 2 0.05 22.01 -29.17
N SER A 3 1.23 22.12 -29.76
CA SER A 3 1.92 21.04 -30.45
C SER A 3 2.49 20.09 -29.40
N LEU A 4 1.90 18.90 -29.27
CA LEU A 4 2.51 17.78 -28.55
C LEU A 4 3.63 17.25 -29.42
N ALA A 5 4.88 17.45 -28.98
CA ALA A 5 6.03 16.78 -29.57
C ALA A 5 5.84 15.25 -29.53
N PRO A 6 6.25 14.50 -30.57
CA PRO A 6 6.13 13.06 -30.56
C PRO A 6 7.03 12.51 -29.46
N VAL A 7 6.44 11.75 -28.54
CA VAL A 7 7.18 10.90 -27.59
C VAL A 7 7.92 9.88 -28.44
N VAL A 8 9.22 10.10 -28.61
CA VAL A 8 10.13 9.14 -29.23
C VAL A 8 10.06 7.87 -28.39
N ALA A 9 9.46 6.81 -28.93
CA ALA A 9 9.35 5.53 -28.24
C ALA A 9 10.76 4.97 -28.04
N ALA A 10 11.24 4.99 -26.78
CA ALA A 10 12.44 4.31 -26.37
C ALA A 10 12.34 2.81 -26.72
N ASP A 11 13.48 2.23 -27.12
CA ASP A 11 13.64 0.78 -27.22
C ASP A 11 13.14 0.11 -25.93
N VAL A 12 12.44 -1.02 -26.06
CA VAL A 12 11.95 -1.77 -24.90
C VAL A 12 13.15 -2.14 -24.05
N GLU A 13 13.16 -1.71 -22.78
CA GLU A 13 14.18 -2.14 -21.84
C GLU A 13 14.02 -3.64 -21.58
N MET A 14 15.07 -4.38 -21.94
CA MET A 14 15.13 -5.84 -21.80
C MET A 14 16.14 -6.21 -20.71
N GLU A 15 15.88 -7.33 -20.04
CA GLU A 15 16.75 -7.95 -19.06
C GLU A 15 16.98 -9.43 -19.38
N THR A 16 18.16 -9.93 -19.07
CA THR A 16 18.47 -11.37 -19.20
C THR A 16 18.11 -12.09 -17.92
N ARG A 17 17.43 -13.23 -18.04
CA ARG A 17 16.95 -14.06 -16.92
C ARG A 17 17.18 -15.54 -17.21
N GLU A 18 17.77 -16.25 -16.27
CA GLU A 18 17.95 -17.70 -16.34
C GLU A 18 16.62 -18.46 -16.09
N ALA A 19 15.77 -17.92 -15.22
CA ALA A 19 14.50 -18.54 -14.88
C ALA A 19 13.48 -18.45 -16.03
N SER A 20 12.81 -19.57 -16.29
CA SER A 20 11.73 -19.64 -17.28
C SER A 20 10.52 -18.77 -16.89
N PRO A 21 9.84 -18.14 -17.86
CA PRO A 21 8.61 -17.40 -17.65
C PRO A 21 7.54 -18.21 -16.89
N ALA A 22 7.00 -17.63 -15.83
CA ALA A 22 6.13 -18.34 -14.88
C ALA A 22 4.79 -18.87 -15.43
N HIS A 23 4.22 -18.27 -16.49
CA HIS A 23 2.81 -18.51 -16.84
C HIS A 23 2.59 -19.19 -18.19
N PHE A 24 3.40 -18.86 -19.21
CA PHE A 24 3.15 -19.35 -20.55
C PHE A 24 4.42 -19.37 -21.39
N LEU A 25 4.56 -20.43 -22.18
CA LEU A 25 5.55 -20.57 -23.24
C LEU A 25 4.84 -21.02 -24.51
N VAL A 26 5.22 -20.43 -25.64
CA VAL A 26 4.79 -20.87 -26.97
C VAL A 26 6.00 -21.03 -27.85
N LYS A 27 6.12 -22.22 -28.43
CA LYS A 27 7.12 -22.53 -29.46
C LYS A 27 6.49 -22.37 -30.84
N ILE A 28 7.16 -21.64 -31.71
CA ILE A 28 6.81 -21.48 -33.11
C ILE A 28 7.84 -22.27 -33.92
N ASP A 29 7.35 -23.23 -34.70
CA ASP A 29 8.17 -24.19 -35.44
C ASP A 29 7.37 -24.68 -36.67
N PRO A 30 7.76 -24.32 -37.90
CA PRO A 30 8.86 -23.40 -38.27
C PRO A 30 8.47 -21.91 -38.14
N PHE A 31 9.38 -21.09 -37.61
CA PHE A 31 9.23 -19.64 -37.44
C PHE A 31 9.25 -18.89 -38.78
N SER A 32 10.09 -19.30 -39.73
CA SER A 32 10.24 -18.64 -41.02
C SER A 32 8.97 -18.66 -41.87
N LEU A 33 8.04 -19.60 -41.62
CA LEU A 33 6.76 -19.65 -42.33
C LEU A 33 5.86 -18.46 -41.99
N LEU A 34 5.98 -17.87 -40.80
CA LEU A 34 5.21 -16.68 -40.45
C LEU A 34 5.49 -15.54 -41.43
N HIS A 35 6.76 -15.35 -41.80
CA HIS A 35 7.14 -14.35 -42.80
C HIS A 35 6.85 -14.83 -44.23
N LYS A 36 7.26 -16.05 -44.60
CA LYS A 36 7.11 -16.58 -45.97
C LYS A 36 5.66 -16.68 -46.43
N ARG A 37 4.71 -16.89 -45.51
CA ARG A 37 3.27 -16.98 -45.82
C ARG A 37 2.52 -15.67 -45.61
N GLY A 38 3.21 -14.59 -45.22
CA GLY A 38 2.56 -13.31 -44.95
C GLY A 38 1.55 -13.38 -43.79
N ILE A 39 1.89 -14.10 -42.72
CA ILE A 39 1.05 -14.13 -41.52
C ILE A 39 1.23 -12.81 -40.79
N ASP A 40 0.20 -11.96 -40.86
CA ASP A 40 0.23 -10.64 -40.23
C ASP A 40 0.04 -10.72 -38.72
N LYS A 41 -0.78 -11.66 -38.25
CA LYS A 41 -1.15 -11.83 -36.84
C LYS A 41 -1.22 -13.31 -36.47
N LEU A 42 -0.59 -13.65 -35.35
CA LEU A 42 -0.69 -14.96 -34.70
C LEU A 42 -1.26 -14.76 -33.30
N GLU A 43 -2.32 -15.50 -32.96
CA GLU A 43 -2.86 -15.56 -31.61
C GLU A 43 -2.59 -16.93 -31.00
N THR A 44 -2.08 -16.96 -29.78
CA THR A 44 -1.81 -18.22 -29.08
C THR A 44 -3.07 -18.81 -28.46
N THR A 45 -2.96 -20.05 -27.99
CA THR A 45 -3.93 -20.61 -27.04
C THR A 45 -4.00 -19.75 -25.78
N GLU A 46 -5.12 -19.89 -25.06
CA GLU A 46 -5.37 -19.18 -23.82
C GLU A 46 -4.59 -19.80 -22.66
N PHE A 47 -4.15 -18.96 -21.73
CA PHE A 47 -3.57 -19.36 -20.45
C PHE A 47 -4.16 -18.54 -19.31
N LYS A 48 -4.09 -19.05 -18.09
CA LYS A 48 -4.69 -18.42 -16.91
C LYS A 48 -3.63 -17.71 -16.07
N SER A 49 -3.97 -16.53 -15.58
CA SER A 49 -3.26 -15.86 -14.48
C SER A 49 -4.23 -15.00 -13.68
N GLY A 50 -4.17 -15.10 -12.35
CA GLY A 50 -5.19 -14.59 -11.45
C GLY A 50 -6.56 -15.19 -11.77
N ALA A 51 -7.59 -14.34 -11.79
CA ALA A 51 -8.95 -14.73 -12.16
C ALA A 51 -9.24 -14.66 -13.67
N TYR A 52 -8.24 -14.35 -14.51
CA TYR A 52 -8.44 -13.99 -15.92
C TYR A 52 -7.74 -14.95 -16.89
N LYS A 53 -8.27 -15.00 -18.11
CA LYS A 53 -7.67 -15.71 -19.24
C LYS A 53 -6.99 -14.72 -20.18
N TRP A 54 -5.79 -15.07 -20.59
CA TRP A 54 -4.91 -14.25 -21.40
C TRP A 54 -4.46 -15.03 -22.64
N ARG A 55 -4.01 -14.33 -23.68
CA ARG A 55 -3.29 -14.90 -24.82
C ARG A 55 -2.21 -13.95 -25.29
N LEU A 56 -1.16 -14.48 -25.91
CA LEU A 56 -0.20 -13.67 -26.63
C LEU A 56 -0.70 -13.45 -28.07
N VAL A 57 -0.47 -12.24 -28.55
CA VAL A 57 -0.74 -11.80 -29.91
C VAL A 57 0.58 -11.32 -30.50
N ILE A 58 1.05 -12.01 -31.53
CA ILE A 58 2.35 -11.77 -32.16
C ILE A 58 2.09 -11.25 -33.57
N TYR A 59 2.72 -10.14 -33.90
CA TYR A 59 2.74 -9.57 -35.25
C TYR A 59 4.15 -9.73 -35.81
N PRO A 60 4.42 -10.80 -36.58
CA PRO A 60 5.76 -11.12 -37.07
C PRO A 60 6.34 -10.04 -37.98
N ASN A 61 5.47 -9.25 -38.61
CA ASN A 61 5.84 -8.17 -39.51
C ASN A 61 5.66 -6.76 -38.93
N GLY A 62 5.39 -6.65 -37.63
CA GLY A 62 5.10 -5.40 -36.96
C GLY A 62 3.59 -5.08 -36.97
N HIS A 63 3.17 -4.23 -36.04
CA HIS A 63 1.80 -3.76 -35.89
C HIS A 63 1.74 -2.23 -36.05
N GLY A 64 0.69 -1.73 -36.70
CA GLY A 64 0.43 -0.29 -36.89
C GLY A 64 0.33 0.13 -38.36
N THR A 65 -0.15 1.36 -38.59
CA THR A 65 -0.27 1.95 -39.93
C THR A 65 0.99 2.74 -40.28
N GLY A 66 1.72 2.34 -41.31
CA GLY A 66 2.93 3.04 -41.78
C GLY A 66 4.24 2.44 -41.24
N LYS A 67 5.24 3.28 -40.99
CA LYS A 67 6.62 2.86 -40.68
C LYS A 67 6.89 2.54 -39.20
N GLU A 68 5.92 2.71 -38.32
CA GLU A 68 6.16 2.69 -36.87
C GLU A 68 6.53 1.30 -36.31
N GLY A 69 6.02 0.23 -36.93
CA GLY A 69 6.35 -1.16 -36.61
C GLY A 69 7.26 -1.85 -37.64
N GLU A 70 7.64 -1.15 -38.72
CA GLU A 70 8.39 -1.74 -39.83
C GLU A 70 9.79 -2.20 -39.36
N GLY A 71 10.15 -3.44 -39.73
CA GLY A 71 11.43 -4.03 -39.34
C GLY A 71 11.48 -4.62 -37.93
N TYR A 72 10.37 -4.62 -37.19
CA TYR A 72 10.26 -5.21 -35.86
C TYR A 72 9.24 -6.35 -35.84
N VAL A 73 9.35 -7.21 -34.84
CA VAL A 73 8.26 -8.07 -34.37
C VAL A 73 7.55 -7.31 -33.24
N SER A 74 6.23 -7.24 -33.29
CA SER A 74 5.41 -6.68 -32.20
C SER A 74 4.75 -7.80 -31.41
N VAL A 75 4.66 -7.63 -30.09
CA VAL A 75 4.02 -8.63 -29.21
C VAL A 75 3.12 -7.94 -28.22
N TYR A 76 1.90 -8.45 -28.09
CA TYR A 76 0.87 -7.95 -27.19
C TYR A 76 0.33 -9.08 -26.33
N LEU A 77 -0.01 -8.74 -25.08
CA LEU A 77 -0.83 -9.53 -24.21
C LEU A 77 -2.29 -9.06 -24.38
N ALA A 78 -3.21 -10.01 -24.56
CA ALA A 78 -4.62 -9.74 -24.76
C ALA A 78 -5.47 -10.50 -23.73
N MET A 79 -6.51 -9.84 -23.22
CA MET A 79 -7.57 -10.49 -22.46
C MET A 79 -8.40 -11.37 -23.39
N ALA A 80 -8.47 -12.67 -23.11
CA ALA A 80 -9.13 -13.64 -23.98
C ALA A 80 -10.65 -13.69 -23.76
N ASP A 81 -11.08 -13.73 -22.50
CA ASP A 81 -12.49 -13.92 -22.11
C ASP A 81 -13.16 -12.58 -21.78
N LYS A 82 -13.35 -11.75 -22.80
CA LYS A 82 -13.92 -10.39 -22.65
C LYS A 82 -15.42 -10.41 -22.34
N ALA A 83 -16.14 -11.39 -22.89
CA ALA A 83 -17.60 -11.45 -22.83
C ALA A 83 -18.14 -11.85 -21.44
N SER A 84 -17.32 -12.50 -20.61
CA SER A 84 -17.69 -12.85 -19.23
C SER A 84 -17.44 -11.72 -18.23
N LEU A 85 -16.83 -10.61 -18.66
CA LEU A 85 -16.53 -9.47 -17.79
C LEU A 85 -17.71 -8.50 -17.75
N PRO A 86 -17.94 -7.81 -16.60
CA PRO A 86 -18.98 -6.79 -16.51
C PRO A 86 -18.68 -5.61 -17.44
N SER A 87 -19.70 -4.86 -17.84
CA SER A 87 -19.51 -3.62 -18.62
C SER A 87 -18.59 -2.64 -17.90
N ASN A 88 -17.75 -1.92 -18.64
CA ASN A 88 -16.73 -0.99 -18.12
C ASN A 88 -15.70 -1.64 -17.18
N TRP A 89 -15.40 -2.94 -17.38
CA TRP A 89 -14.36 -3.60 -16.59
C TRP A 89 -12.99 -2.95 -16.76
N GLU A 90 -12.21 -2.98 -15.69
CA GLU A 90 -10.80 -2.62 -15.70
C GLU A 90 -9.99 -3.68 -14.94
N VAL A 91 -8.89 -4.13 -15.54
CA VAL A 91 -7.95 -5.06 -14.92
C VAL A 91 -6.56 -4.44 -14.99
N ASN A 92 -5.95 -4.23 -13.83
CA ASN A 92 -4.55 -3.85 -13.77
C ASN A 92 -3.69 -5.10 -13.70
N ALA A 93 -2.70 -5.22 -14.58
CA ALA A 93 -1.75 -6.31 -14.54
C ALA A 93 -0.35 -5.81 -14.88
N THR A 94 0.64 -6.36 -14.18
CA THR A 94 2.04 -6.25 -14.55
C THR A 94 2.40 -7.45 -15.40
N PHE A 95 2.97 -7.23 -16.59
CA PHE A 95 3.36 -8.34 -17.44
C PHE A 95 4.73 -8.14 -18.08
N SER A 96 5.36 -9.26 -18.40
CA SER A 96 6.60 -9.36 -19.15
C SER A 96 6.42 -10.33 -20.31
N VAL A 97 7.04 -10.03 -21.44
CA VAL A 97 7.18 -10.93 -22.58
C VAL A 97 8.65 -11.29 -22.72
N CYS A 98 8.94 -12.57 -22.90
CA CYS A 98 10.30 -13.09 -22.97
C CYS A 98 10.55 -13.84 -24.28
N LEU A 99 11.80 -13.84 -24.72
CA LEU A 99 12.31 -14.67 -25.80
C LEU A 99 13.40 -15.59 -25.26
N PHE A 100 13.29 -16.88 -25.57
CA PHE A 100 14.31 -17.84 -25.21
C PHE A 100 15.53 -17.70 -26.15
N ASN A 101 16.72 -17.73 -25.57
CA ASN A 101 17.98 -17.79 -26.26
C ASN A 101 18.51 -19.22 -26.22
N HIS A 102 18.49 -19.90 -27.37
CA HIS A 102 18.89 -21.30 -27.50
C HIS A 102 20.41 -21.53 -27.35
N ILE A 103 21.23 -20.49 -27.48
CA ILE A 103 22.69 -20.59 -27.35
C ILE A 103 23.09 -20.41 -25.88
N SER A 104 22.53 -19.39 -25.23
CA SER A 104 22.87 -19.04 -23.85
C SER A 104 22.01 -19.75 -22.80
N ASP A 105 21.01 -20.52 -23.23
CA ASP A 105 20.05 -21.24 -22.37
C ASP A 105 19.34 -20.33 -21.34
N ASN A 106 19.00 -19.12 -21.76
CA ASN A 106 18.35 -18.12 -20.91
C ASN A 106 17.27 -17.33 -21.67
N TYR A 107 16.67 -16.35 -21.00
CA TYR A 107 15.57 -15.57 -21.54
C TYR A 107 15.91 -14.08 -21.59
N CYS A 108 15.62 -13.45 -22.72
CA CYS A 108 15.61 -11.99 -22.87
C CYS A 108 14.17 -11.50 -22.66
N CYS A 109 13.92 -10.81 -21.55
CA CYS A 109 12.59 -10.45 -21.09
C CYS A 109 12.40 -8.93 -21.08
N SER A 110 11.20 -8.45 -21.46
CA SER A 110 10.83 -7.06 -21.24
C SER A 110 10.66 -6.78 -19.75
N LEU A 111 11.08 -5.59 -19.30
CA LEU A 111 10.85 -5.17 -17.93
C LEU A 111 9.34 -5.17 -17.61
N GLY A 112 8.97 -5.80 -16.48
CA GLY A 112 7.58 -5.91 -16.06
C GLY A 112 6.96 -4.54 -15.80
N ARG A 113 6.00 -4.13 -16.63
CA ARG A 113 5.31 -2.83 -16.48
C ARG A 113 3.84 -3.03 -16.15
N ALA A 114 3.37 -2.34 -15.12
CA ALA A 114 1.95 -2.28 -14.80
C ALA A 114 1.18 -1.58 -15.93
N ARG A 115 0.11 -2.23 -16.39
CA ARG A 115 -0.78 -1.72 -17.43
C ARG A 115 -2.22 -1.96 -17.04
N ARG A 116 -3.06 -0.98 -17.36
CA ARG A 116 -4.51 -1.08 -17.25
C ARG A 116 -5.09 -1.62 -18.55
N PHE A 117 -5.74 -2.77 -18.47
CA PHE A 117 -6.59 -3.36 -19.48
C PHE A 117 -8.02 -2.93 -19.21
N SER A 118 -8.78 -2.63 -20.26
CA SER A 118 -10.20 -2.28 -20.13
C SER A 118 -10.96 -2.67 -21.38
N GLU A 119 -12.29 -2.53 -21.35
CA GLU A 119 -13.15 -2.81 -22.50
C GLU A 119 -12.71 -2.09 -23.78
N LEU A 120 -12.35 -0.81 -23.69
CA LEU A 120 -11.85 0.00 -24.82
C LEU A 120 -10.44 -0.39 -25.27
N ASN A 121 -9.73 -1.12 -24.43
CA ASN A 121 -8.30 -1.31 -24.52
C ASN A 121 -7.89 -2.68 -23.94
N PRO A 122 -8.34 -3.79 -24.54
CA PRO A 122 -8.16 -5.12 -23.97
C PRO A 122 -6.80 -5.74 -24.28
N GLU A 123 -5.95 -5.04 -25.05
CA GLU A 123 -4.64 -5.49 -25.48
C GLU A 123 -3.57 -4.46 -25.10
N ARG A 124 -2.44 -4.95 -24.59
CA ARG A 124 -1.28 -4.15 -24.18
C ARG A 124 -0.01 -4.86 -24.59
N GLY A 125 0.95 -4.12 -25.10
CA GLY A 125 2.16 -4.74 -25.62
C GLY A 125 3.20 -3.76 -26.08
N PHE A 126 4.09 -4.29 -26.90
CA PHE A 126 5.28 -3.62 -27.39
C PHE A 126 5.25 -3.64 -28.91
N MET A 127 5.04 -2.46 -29.50
CA MET A 127 5.05 -2.30 -30.95
C MET A 127 6.43 -2.62 -31.54
N LYS A 128 7.51 -2.25 -30.85
CA LYS A 128 8.90 -2.57 -31.22
C LYS A 128 9.51 -3.51 -30.18
N PHE A 129 8.99 -4.73 -30.09
CA PHE A 129 9.47 -5.69 -29.08
C PHE A 129 10.90 -6.16 -29.38
N MET A 130 11.14 -6.64 -30.59
CA MET A 130 12.49 -7.02 -31.04
C MET A 130 12.65 -6.72 -32.52
N SER A 131 13.81 -6.17 -32.90
CA SER A 131 14.10 -5.95 -34.33
C SER A 131 14.20 -7.29 -35.04
N LYS A 132 13.70 -7.39 -36.27
CA LYS A 132 13.81 -8.61 -37.08
C LYS A 132 15.27 -8.99 -37.27
N LYS A 133 16.13 -8.00 -37.55
CA LYS A 133 17.58 -8.20 -37.71
C LYS A 133 18.18 -8.90 -36.49
N THR A 134 17.90 -8.40 -35.29
CA THR A 134 18.41 -9.00 -34.04
C THR A 134 17.83 -10.40 -33.83
N LEU A 135 16.52 -10.56 -34.04
CA LEU A 135 15.83 -11.84 -33.81
C LEU A 135 16.34 -12.96 -34.75
N THR A 136 16.57 -12.64 -36.02
CA THR A 136 16.92 -13.64 -37.05
C THR A 136 18.43 -13.83 -37.24
N ASP A 137 19.27 -12.98 -36.65
CA ASP A 137 20.72 -13.18 -36.67
C ASP A 137 21.08 -14.43 -35.85
N PRO A 138 21.63 -15.49 -36.48
CA PRO A 138 21.92 -16.74 -35.81
C PRO A 138 22.87 -16.58 -34.61
N SER A 139 23.74 -15.57 -34.61
CA SER A 139 24.67 -15.30 -33.51
C SER A 139 23.98 -14.85 -32.22
N ASN A 140 22.76 -14.33 -32.31
CA ASN A 140 21.98 -13.90 -31.15
C ASN A 140 21.19 -15.05 -30.51
N GLY A 141 21.02 -16.19 -31.18
CA GLY A 141 20.48 -17.42 -30.59
C GLY A 141 18.97 -17.48 -30.37
N TYR A 142 18.19 -16.48 -30.79
CA TYR A 142 16.72 -16.46 -30.60
C TYR A 142 15.94 -17.34 -31.60
N VAL A 143 16.55 -17.65 -32.74
CA VAL A 143 16.00 -18.57 -33.74
C VAL A 143 17.07 -19.60 -34.09
N VAL A 144 16.84 -20.87 -33.69
CA VAL A 144 17.73 -22.00 -33.97
C VAL A 144 16.88 -23.15 -34.51
N ASP A 145 17.36 -23.83 -35.57
CA ASP A 145 16.59 -24.85 -36.32
C ASP A 145 15.20 -24.38 -36.77
N ASP A 146 15.09 -23.11 -37.18
CA ASP A 146 13.83 -22.45 -37.52
C ASP A 146 12.78 -22.47 -36.39
N LYS A 147 13.23 -22.55 -35.12
CA LYS A 147 12.35 -22.53 -33.93
C LYS A 147 12.56 -21.24 -33.17
N CYS A 148 11.48 -20.67 -32.68
CA CYS A 148 11.49 -19.50 -31.81
C CYS A 148 10.53 -19.73 -30.63
N ILE A 149 10.95 -19.39 -29.40
CA ILE A 149 10.13 -19.59 -28.21
C ILE A 149 9.85 -18.24 -27.54
N PHE A 150 8.57 -17.88 -27.47
CA PHE A 150 8.10 -16.75 -26.69
C PHE A 150 7.58 -17.22 -25.34
N GLY A 151 7.70 -16.37 -24.33
CA GLY A 151 7.08 -16.58 -23.03
C GLY A 151 6.35 -15.35 -22.52
N ALA A 152 5.42 -15.57 -21.60
CA ALA A 152 4.70 -14.51 -20.92
C ALA A 152 4.66 -14.76 -19.41
N GLU A 153 4.76 -13.65 -18.67
CA GLU A 153 4.48 -13.58 -17.25
C GLU A 153 3.43 -12.52 -17.01
N VAL A 154 2.40 -12.84 -16.25
CA VAL A 154 1.29 -11.92 -15.99
C VAL A 154 0.97 -12.00 -14.51
N TYR A 155 0.97 -10.85 -13.84
CA TYR A 155 0.61 -10.72 -12.43
C TYR A 155 -0.53 -9.71 -12.33
N VAL A 156 -1.70 -10.17 -11.90
CA VAL A 156 -2.89 -9.34 -11.75
C VAL A 156 -2.77 -8.52 -10.46
N ASN A 157 -2.85 -7.21 -10.57
CA ASN A 157 -2.71 -6.28 -9.46
C ASN A 157 -4.08 -6.08 -8.79
N GLU A 158 -4.34 -6.78 -7.69
CA GLU A 158 -5.51 -6.53 -6.84
C GLU A 158 -5.32 -5.22 -6.08
N ASN A 159 -5.85 -4.12 -6.61
CA ASN A 159 -5.79 -2.81 -5.95
C ASN A 159 -6.80 -2.72 -4.79
N LYS A 160 -6.55 -3.43 -3.69
CA LYS A 160 -7.26 -3.25 -2.41
C LYS A 160 -6.44 -2.34 -1.51
N ALA A 161 -6.42 -1.04 -1.81
CA ALA A 161 -5.80 -0.09 -0.90
C ALA A 161 -6.51 -0.16 0.46
N ILE A 162 -5.77 -0.44 1.52
CA ILE A 162 -6.28 -0.36 2.88
C ILE A 162 -6.33 1.12 3.23
N THR A 163 -7.51 1.72 3.13
CA THR A 163 -7.75 3.11 3.52
C THR A 163 -8.18 3.17 4.98
N GLN A 164 -7.42 3.91 5.80
CA GLN A 164 -7.81 4.24 7.16
C GLN A 164 -8.24 5.70 7.22
N CYS A 165 -9.43 5.96 7.76
CA CYS A 165 -9.89 7.32 8.07
C CYS A 165 -9.74 7.57 9.57
N LEU A 166 -9.00 8.63 9.93
CA LEU A 166 -8.87 9.08 11.30
C LEU A 166 -9.76 10.31 11.52
N SER A 167 -10.61 10.26 12.53
CA SER A 167 -11.42 11.41 12.95
C SER A 167 -10.74 12.11 14.11
N VAL A 168 -10.42 13.40 13.95
CA VAL A 168 -9.93 14.25 15.03
C VAL A 168 -11.07 15.20 15.43
N LYS A 169 -11.49 15.15 16.68
CA LYS A 169 -12.48 16.06 17.23
C LYS A 169 -11.79 17.01 18.19
N ASN A 170 -12.05 18.31 18.04
CA ASN A 170 -11.69 19.28 19.06
C ASN A 170 -12.92 19.50 19.94
N VAL A 171 -12.85 19.08 21.20
CA VAL A 171 -13.94 19.23 22.17
C VAL A 171 -13.58 20.42 23.05
N TYR A 172 -14.42 21.47 23.03
CA TYR A 172 -14.32 22.61 23.93
C TYR A 172 -15.41 22.48 25.00
N PRO A 173 -15.22 21.66 26.05
CA PRO A 173 -16.16 21.67 27.16
C PRO A 173 -16.09 23.03 27.85
N GLU A 174 -17.21 23.47 28.44
CA GLU A 174 -17.21 24.58 29.38
C GLU A 174 -16.14 24.34 30.47
N PRO A 175 -15.44 25.38 30.95
CA PRO A 175 -14.42 25.24 31.98
C PRO A 175 -14.97 24.49 33.21
N TYR A 176 -14.52 23.24 33.40
CA TYR A 176 -14.94 22.41 34.52
C TYR A 176 -13.99 22.60 35.70
N LYS A 177 -14.55 22.81 36.89
CA LYS A 177 -13.80 22.91 38.15
C LYS A 177 -14.48 22.07 39.22
N GLN A 178 -13.72 21.16 39.82
CA GLN A 178 -14.14 20.39 40.98
C GLN A 178 -13.13 20.55 42.10
N GLU A 179 -13.63 20.65 43.33
CA GLU A 179 -12.80 20.75 44.54
C GLU A 179 -13.03 19.50 45.40
N PHE A 180 -11.93 18.91 45.86
CA PHE A 180 -11.95 17.72 46.71
C PHE A 180 -11.37 18.07 48.08
N MET A 181 -12.11 17.72 49.14
CA MET A 181 -11.64 17.83 50.51
C MET A 181 -11.21 16.45 51.00
N ILE A 182 -9.93 16.30 51.31
CA ILE A 182 -9.39 15.02 51.79
C ILE A 182 -9.31 15.08 53.31
N SER A 183 -10.27 14.45 53.98
CA SER A 183 -10.28 14.35 55.44
C SER A 183 -9.19 13.39 55.92
N ASN A 184 -8.63 13.67 57.10
CA ASN A 184 -7.60 12.85 57.75
C ASN A 184 -6.41 12.52 56.84
N PHE A 185 -5.99 13.50 56.01
CA PHE A 185 -4.94 13.34 55.00
C PHE A 185 -3.65 12.70 55.55
N SER A 186 -3.23 13.09 56.77
CA SER A 186 -2.04 12.56 57.44
C SER A 186 -2.15 11.09 57.89
N THR A 187 -3.35 10.51 57.89
CA THR A 187 -3.60 9.12 58.30
C THR A 187 -3.80 8.18 57.10
N LEU A 188 -3.74 8.69 55.87
CA LEU A 188 -3.81 7.88 54.67
C LEU A 188 -2.65 6.88 54.65
N LYS A 189 -2.96 5.59 54.48
CA LYS A 189 -1.95 4.51 54.51
C LYS A 189 -1.28 4.24 53.16
N VAL A 190 -1.93 4.57 52.05
CA VAL A 190 -1.41 4.26 50.70
C VAL A 190 -1.75 5.38 49.72
N LYS A 191 -3.02 5.51 49.35
CA LYS A 191 -3.48 6.50 48.38
C LYS A 191 -4.92 6.91 48.66
N TRP A 192 -5.27 8.11 48.25
CA TRP A 192 -6.65 8.58 48.16
C TRP A 192 -7.07 8.61 46.69
N ILE A 193 -8.31 8.21 46.40
CA ILE A 193 -8.88 8.21 45.04
C ILE A 193 -10.18 9.01 45.10
N SER A 194 -10.38 9.91 44.15
CA SER A 194 -11.62 10.69 44.04
C SER A 194 -12.79 9.84 43.55
N ASP A 195 -14.00 10.33 43.76
CA ASP A 195 -15.15 9.90 42.96
C ASP A 195 -14.88 10.17 41.47
N GLU A 196 -15.51 9.37 40.61
CA GLU A 196 -15.43 9.54 39.16
C GLU A 196 -16.21 10.79 38.72
N PHE A 197 -15.63 11.56 37.82
CA PHE A 197 -16.28 12.71 37.20
C PHE A 197 -16.13 12.67 35.68
N THR A 198 -17.08 13.29 34.96
CA THR A 198 -17.12 13.24 33.49
C THR A 198 -16.91 14.63 32.90
N VAL A 199 -15.91 14.77 32.03
CA VAL A 199 -15.58 16.02 31.33
C VAL A 199 -15.19 15.71 29.89
N GLY A 200 -15.76 16.45 28.94
CA GLY A 200 -15.48 16.27 27.52
C GLY A 200 -15.88 14.88 26.99
N GLY A 201 -16.88 14.24 27.59
CA GLY A 201 -17.31 12.88 27.24
C GLY A 201 -16.43 11.75 27.81
N HIS A 202 -15.38 12.09 28.56
CA HIS A 202 -14.49 11.12 29.18
C HIS A 202 -14.66 11.09 30.69
N LYS A 203 -14.49 9.90 31.28
CA LYS A 203 -14.51 9.66 32.71
C LYS A 203 -13.11 9.79 33.29
N TRP A 204 -13.00 10.51 34.40
CA TRP A 204 -11.74 10.87 35.03
C TRP A 204 -11.80 10.57 36.53
N ILE A 205 -10.64 10.23 37.08
CA ILE A 205 -10.40 10.13 38.52
C ILE A 205 -9.08 10.81 38.86
N ILE A 206 -8.99 11.33 40.07
CA ILE A 206 -7.73 11.81 40.64
C ILE A 206 -7.27 10.81 41.70
N ASP A 207 -5.99 10.46 41.69
CA ASP A 207 -5.36 9.74 42.79
C ASP A 207 -4.19 10.51 43.39
N VAL A 208 -4.15 10.47 44.71
CA VAL A 208 -3.21 11.20 45.54
C VAL A 208 -2.41 10.21 46.37
N HIS A 209 -1.11 10.18 46.16
CA HIS A 209 -0.15 9.38 46.92
C HIS A 209 0.55 10.29 47.90
N TYR A 210 0.11 10.24 49.17
CA TYR A 210 0.59 11.12 50.23
C TYR A 210 2.11 11.00 50.48
N ASN A 211 2.66 9.81 50.25
CA ASN A 211 4.08 9.50 50.39
C ASN A 211 4.77 9.31 49.03
N GLY A 212 4.21 9.89 47.96
CA GLY A 212 4.82 9.89 46.63
C GLY A 212 4.66 8.60 45.86
N SER A 213 4.99 8.66 44.57
CA SER A 213 4.97 7.51 43.65
C SER A 213 6.28 7.39 42.88
N GLY A 214 6.64 6.17 42.50
CA GLY A 214 7.84 5.89 41.71
C GLY A 214 9.13 6.38 42.39
N LYS A 215 9.91 7.21 41.68
CA LYS A 215 11.21 7.74 42.17
C LYS A 215 11.09 8.69 43.36
N GLU A 216 9.91 9.27 43.58
CA GLU A 216 9.62 10.23 44.65
C GLU A 216 8.94 9.61 45.87
N THR A 217 8.80 8.28 45.88
CA THR A 217 8.28 7.54 47.04
C THR A 217 9.10 7.86 48.28
N GLY A 218 8.43 8.24 49.36
CA GLY A 218 9.03 8.65 50.64
C GLY A 218 9.40 10.13 50.75
N ARG A 219 9.29 10.92 49.67
CA ARG A 219 9.89 12.27 49.61
C ARG A 219 8.90 13.39 49.31
N SER A 220 7.91 13.11 48.46
CA SER A 220 7.03 14.14 47.91
C SER A 220 5.58 13.66 47.90
N LEU A 221 4.63 14.59 47.88
CA LEU A 221 3.25 14.30 47.52
C LEU A 221 3.16 14.09 46.01
N SER A 222 2.43 13.06 45.54
CA SER A 222 2.14 12.89 44.11
C SER A 222 0.64 12.89 43.83
N ILE A 223 0.21 13.62 42.79
CA ILE A 223 -1.20 13.74 42.38
C ILE A 223 -1.32 13.45 40.89
N PHE A 224 -2.08 12.41 40.53
CA PHE A 224 -2.28 12.00 39.14
C PHE A 224 -3.73 12.20 38.69
N LEU A 225 -3.90 12.60 37.42
CA LEU A 225 -5.16 12.51 36.70
C LEU A 225 -5.13 11.21 35.88
N ARG A 226 -6.23 10.43 35.92
CA ARG A 226 -6.36 9.18 35.16
C ARG A 226 -7.66 9.16 34.38
N ASN A 227 -7.59 8.67 33.14
CA ASN A 227 -8.76 8.41 32.32
C ASN A 227 -9.33 7.03 32.70
N ASN A 228 -10.48 7.01 33.36
CA ASN A 228 -11.10 5.81 33.91
C ASN A 228 -12.14 5.27 32.92
N VAL A 229 -11.69 4.63 31.85
CA VAL A 229 -12.59 3.86 30.98
C VAL A 229 -12.33 2.39 31.24
N VAL A 230 -13.16 1.79 32.10
CA VAL A 230 -13.36 0.33 32.07
C VAL A 230 -14.12 0.05 30.78
N SER A 231 -13.44 -0.57 29.83
CA SER A 231 -13.99 -1.00 28.55
C SER A 231 -15.00 -2.13 28.76
N ASN A 232 -16.21 -1.79 29.22
CA ASN A 232 -17.34 -2.69 29.05
C ASN A 232 -17.80 -2.59 27.59
N ASN A 233 -17.09 -3.35 26.77
CA ASN A 233 -17.19 -3.56 25.33
C ASN A 233 -16.55 -2.51 24.40
N CYS A 234 -15.61 -3.06 23.63
CA CYS A 234 -14.96 -2.56 22.43
C CYS A 234 -13.66 -1.76 22.63
N ALA A 235 -12.66 -2.20 21.88
CA ALA A 235 -11.34 -1.64 21.73
C ALA A 235 -11.37 -0.21 21.17
N SER A 236 -11.76 0.79 21.98
CA SER A 236 -11.58 2.17 21.57
C SER A 236 -10.09 2.50 21.64
N SER A 237 -9.45 2.64 20.47
CA SER A 237 -8.13 3.27 20.33
C SER A 237 -8.20 4.80 20.51
N GLU A 238 -9.26 5.28 21.16
CA GLU A 238 -9.52 6.69 21.34
C GLU A 238 -8.49 7.26 22.31
N ARG A 239 -7.85 8.35 21.88
CA ARG A 239 -6.89 9.09 22.67
C ARG A 239 -7.41 10.50 22.86
N VAL A 240 -7.31 11.00 24.08
CA VAL A 240 -7.72 12.37 24.43
C VAL A 240 -6.51 13.14 24.94
N ARG A 241 -6.39 14.41 24.55
CA ARG A 241 -5.35 15.33 25.03
C ARG A 241 -5.99 16.48 25.82
N PRO A 242 -6.25 16.33 27.12
CA PRO A 242 -6.84 17.38 27.93
C PRO A 242 -5.83 18.49 28.26
N CYS A 243 -6.34 19.72 28.41
CA CYS A 243 -5.62 20.81 29.07
C CYS A 243 -6.23 21.00 30.46
N TYR A 244 -5.46 20.79 31.52
CA TYR A 244 -5.97 20.81 32.90
C TYR A 244 -4.95 21.40 33.88
N THR A 245 -5.45 21.88 35.02
CA THR A 245 -4.64 22.41 36.12
C THR A 245 -5.01 21.69 37.41
N ILE A 246 -4.03 21.08 38.08
CA ILE A 246 -4.17 20.56 39.45
C ILE A 246 -3.69 21.65 40.41
N ARG A 247 -4.48 21.96 41.44
CA ARG A 247 -4.14 22.97 42.45
C ARG A 247 -4.32 22.41 43.86
N LEU A 248 -3.24 22.45 44.65
CA LEU A 248 -3.25 22.21 46.09
C LEU A 248 -3.44 23.54 46.82
N LYS A 249 -4.57 23.69 47.51
CA LYS A 249 -4.90 24.89 48.28
C LYS A 249 -4.18 24.90 49.63
N ASN A 250 -3.69 26.09 49.98
CA ASN A 250 -3.26 26.42 51.33
C ASN A 250 -4.51 26.73 52.15
N GLN A 251 -4.69 26.05 53.28
CA GLN A 251 -5.88 26.18 54.14
C GLN A 251 -5.79 27.36 55.11
N LEU A 252 -4.60 27.94 55.31
CA LEU A 252 -4.37 29.00 56.29
C LEU A 252 -4.40 30.40 55.67
N HIS A 253 -4.06 30.51 54.38
CA HIS A 253 -3.96 31.77 53.67
C HIS A 253 -4.46 31.62 52.23
N ASP A 254 -5.16 32.64 51.72
CA ASP A 254 -5.56 32.73 50.31
C ASP A 254 -4.37 32.85 49.35
N ARG A 255 -3.15 33.10 49.88
CA ARG A 255 -1.89 33.15 49.12
C ARG A 255 -1.04 31.90 49.40
N GLY A 256 -0.27 31.46 48.39
CA GLY A 256 0.67 30.34 48.52
C GLY A 256 0.11 28.96 48.14
N HIS A 257 -0.95 28.90 47.32
CA HIS A 257 -1.38 27.65 46.69
C HIS A 257 -0.30 27.13 45.73
N ARG A 258 -0.13 25.80 45.65
CA ARG A 258 0.71 25.17 44.63
C ARG A 258 -0.17 24.67 43.49
N GLN A 259 0.27 24.83 42.25
CA GLN A 259 -0.48 24.35 41.09
C GLN A 259 0.45 23.92 39.97
N MET A 260 -0.07 23.04 39.11
CA MET A 260 0.60 22.61 37.89
C MET A 260 -0.40 22.49 36.75
N THR A 261 -0.04 23.02 35.58
CA THR A 261 -0.87 23.04 34.37
C THR A 261 -0.24 22.16 33.29
N ILE A 262 -1.06 21.34 32.63
CA ILE A 262 -0.63 20.25 31.74
C ILE A 262 -1.50 20.29 30.49
N SER A 263 -0.90 20.23 29.30
CA SER A 263 -1.60 20.38 28.01
C SER A 263 -1.04 19.52 26.86
N ASP A 264 0.06 18.81 27.09
CA ASP A 264 0.81 18.05 26.10
C ASP A 264 0.65 16.53 26.23
N ARG A 265 -0.14 16.07 27.21
CA ARG A 265 -0.28 14.65 27.54
C ARG A 265 -1.51 14.02 26.91
N TRP A 266 -1.27 12.90 26.23
CA TRP A 266 -2.32 12.02 25.74
C TRP A 266 -2.69 10.99 26.79
N PHE A 267 -3.98 10.69 26.87
CA PHE A 267 -4.55 9.62 27.66
C PHE A 267 -5.28 8.67 26.73
N SER A 268 -5.30 7.39 27.05
CA SER A 268 -6.10 6.40 26.34
C SER A 268 -6.76 5.44 27.32
N ALA A 269 -7.89 4.86 26.92
CA ALA A 269 -8.55 3.81 27.70
C ALA A 269 -7.76 2.49 27.68
N SER A 270 -7.07 2.21 26.57
CA SER A 270 -6.37 0.95 26.30
C SER A 270 -5.02 0.79 27.01
N LYS A 271 -4.43 1.89 27.47
CA LYS A 271 -3.19 1.91 28.26
C LYS A 271 -3.50 2.69 29.53
N SER A 272 -3.13 2.16 30.69
CA SER A 272 -3.22 2.87 31.97
C SER A 272 -2.25 4.05 31.99
N GLU A 273 -2.47 5.05 31.14
CA GLU A 273 -1.70 6.29 31.09
C GLU A 273 -2.20 7.17 32.23
N ASP A 274 -1.38 7.29 33.25
CA ASP A 274 -1.53 8.20 34.37
C ASP A 274 -0.45 9.29 34.30
N TRP A 275 -0.80 10.52 34.65
CA TRP A 275 0.18 11.60 34.68
C TRP A 275 -0.14 12.60 35.77
N GLY A 276 0.89 13.07 36.45
CA GLY A 276 0.73 13.79 37.71
C GLY A 276 1.93 14.63 38.14
N TRP A 277 1.67 15.41 39.18
CA TRP A 277 2.60 16.33 39.85
C TRP A 277 3.16 15.69 41.12
#